data_AF-A0A2N1SCF1-F1
#
_entry.id   AF-A0A2N1SCF1-F1
#
_cell.length_a   1.000
_cell.length_b   1.000
_cell.length_c   1.000
_cell.angle_alpha   90.00
_cell.angle_beta   90.00
_cell.angle_gamma   90.00
#
_symmetry.space_group_name_H-M   'P 1'
#
loop_
_entity.id
_entity.type
_entity.pdbx_description
1 polymer ?
#
loop_
_entity_poly.entity_id
_entity_poly.type
_entity_poly.pdbx_seq_one_letter_code
_entity_poly.pdbx_strand_id
1 'polypeptide(L)' 'MITCDSMTFGYGKRPLFEGLDLSLAPGAVYGLLGHNGAGKVEVFGRVPGGRSAGYWPSA' A
#
# COMPACT_ATOMS: atom_id res chain seq x y z
N MET A 1 15.69 2.50 -1.02
CA MET A 1 14.94 1.24 -0.91
C MET A 1 13.99 1.40 0.26
N ILE A 2 12.71 1.04 0.12
CA ILE A 2 11.73 1.12 1.20
C ILE A 2 11.39 -0.30 1.61
N THR A 3 11.51 -0.61 2.89
CA THR A 3 11.15 -1.90 3.46
C THR A 3 10.18 -1.70 4.60
N CYS A 4 9.19 -2.58 4.67
CA CYS A 4 8.25 -2.65 5.77
C CYS A 4 8.13 -4.10 6.20
N ASP A 5 8.46 -4.36 7.45
CA ASP A 5 8.43 -5.68 8.06
C ASP A 5 7.20 -5.83 8.97
N SER A 6 6.54 -6.98 8.87
CA SER A 6 5.46 -7.40 9.76
C SER A 6 4.33 -6.36 9.97
N MET A 7 4.00 -5.60 8.93
CA MET A 7 2.97 -4.57 9.04
C MET A 7 1.60 -5.17 9.34
N THR A 8 0.99 -4.68 10.41
CA THR A 8 -0.35 -5.09 10.84
C THR A 8 -1.23 -3.85 10.97
N PHE A 9 -2.33 -3.82 10.22
CA PHE A 9 -3.26 -2.70 10.24
C PHE A 9 -4.64 -3.10 9.74
N GLY A 10 -5.67 -2.38 10.18
CA GLY A 10 -7.04 -2.55 9.72
C GLY A 10 -7.94 -1.47 10.29
N TYR A 11 -9.24 -1.63 10.06
CA TYR A 11 -10.25 -0.72 10.60
C TYR A 11 -11.00 -1.40 11.75
N GLY A 12 -11.12 -0.68 12.86
CA GLY A 12 -11.83 -1.18 14.04
C GLY A 12 -11.09 -2.35 14.72
N LYS A 13 -11.84 -3.40 15.09
CA LYS A 13 -11.31 -4.53 15.89
C LYS A 13 -10.69 -5.66 15.07
N ARG A 14 -10.83 -5.63 13.73
CA ARG A 14 -10.29 -6.67 12.86
C ARG A 14 -9.19 -6.10 11.99
N PRO A 15 -7.95 -6.63 12.06
CA PRO A 15 -6.91 -6.24 11.14
C PRO A 15 -7.29 -6.65 9.72
N LEU A 16 -6.98 -5.79 8.78
CA LEU A 16 -7.14 -6.01 7.34
C LEU A 16 -5.93 -6.78 6.80
N PHE A 17 -4.75 -6.48 7.35
CA PHE A 17 -3.50 -7.20 7.15
C PHE A 17 -2.86 -7.49 8.50
N GLU A 18 -2.28 -8.67 8.63
CA GLU A 18 -1.43 -9.10 9.73
C GLU A 18 -0.12 -9.62 9.16
N GLY A 19 1.02 -9.10 9.63
CA GLY A 19 2.34 -9.58 9.22
C GLY A 19 2.69 -9.33 7.75
N LEU A 20 2.26 -8.21 7.16
CA LEU A 20 2.58 -7.88 5.77
C LEU A 20 4.03 -7.39 5.62
N ASP A 21 4.83 -8.15 4.88
CA ASP A 21 6.17 -7.75 4.46
C ASP A 21 6.15 -7.11 3.05
N LEU A 22 6.77 -5.93 2.90
CA LEU A 22 6.89 -5.22 1.63
C LEU A 22 8.31 -4.72 1.42
N SER A 23 8.83 -4.86 0.20
CA SER A 23 10.12 -4.32 -0.22
C SER A 23 9.98 -3.65 -1.58
N LEU A 24 10.32 -2.37 -1.64
CA LEU A 24 10.21 -1.53 -2.83
C LEU A 24 11.59 -1.00 -3.20
N ALA A 25 12.11 -1.50 -4.32
CA ALA A 25 13.34 -1.02 -4.94
C ALA A 25 13.13 0.39 -5.55
N PRO A 26 14.12 1.30 -5.43
CA PRO A 26 14.08 2.58 -6.12
C PRO A 26 14.01 2.40 -7.64
N GLY A 27 13.25 3.26 -8.32
CA GLY A 27 13.12 3.26 -9.79
C GLY A 27 12.21 2.17 -10.36
N ALA A 28 11.68 1.27 -9.52
CA ALA A 28 10.70 0.28 -9.94
C ALA A 28 9.26 0.82 -9.82
N VAL A 29 8.40 0.38 -10.75
CA VAL A 29 6.97 0.69 -10.77
C VAL A 29 6.20 -0.52 -10.26
N TYR A 30 5.33 -0.33 -9.27
CA TYR A 30 4.55 -1.38 -8.64
C TYR A 30 3.05 -1.12 -8.81
N GLY A 31 2.30 -2.18 -9.14
CA GLY A 31 0.84 -2.17 -9.16
C GLY A 31 0.28 -3.08 -8.07
N LEU A 32 -0.64 -2.57 -7.26
CA LEU A 32 -1.32 -3.35 -6.23
C LEU A 32 -2.67 -3.86 -6.77
N LEU A 33 -2.83 -5.18 -6.87
CA LEU A 33 -4.00 -5.85 -7.45
C LEU A 33 -4.85 -6.58 -6.39
N GLY A 34 -6.10 -6.90 -6.73
CA GLY A 34 -7.09 -7.43 -5.78
C GLY A 34 -8.52 -6.92 -6.03
N HIS A 35 -9.49 -7.43 -5.29
CA HIS A 35 -10.89 -7.00 -5.38
C HIS A 35 -11.11 -5.61 -4.75
N ASN A 36 -12.28 -5.00 -5.01
CA ASN A 36 -12.69 -3.78 -4.31
C ASN A 36 -12.83 -4.08 -2.80
N GLY A 37 -12.26 -3.21 -1.96
CA GLY A 37 -12.21 -3.42 -0.51
C GLY A 37 -11.13 -4.38 -0.01
N ALA A 38 -10.22 -4.86 -0.88
CA ALA A 38 -9.09 -5.72 -0.48
C ALA A 38 -8.00 -5.00 0.33
N GLY A 39 -8.12 -3.69 0.56
CA GLY A 39 -7.13 -2.94 1.33
C GLY A 39 -6.00 -2.30 0.53
N LYS A 40 -6.18 -2.08 -0.78
CA LYS A 40 -5.09 -1.57 -1.64
C LYS A 40 -4.70 -0.13 -1.32
N VAL A 41 -5.69 0.75 -1.25
CA VAL A 41 -5.48 2.16 -0.89
C VAL A 41 -4.93 2.24 0.52
N GLU A 42 -5.38 1.31 1.36
CA GLU A 42 -4.95 1.18 2.72
C GLU A 42 -3.46 0.86 2.82
N VAL A 43 -2.98 -0.17 2.13
CA VAL A 43 -1.55 -0.49 2.01
C VAL A 43 -0.78 0.72 1.50
N PHE A 44 -1.26 1.36 0.43
CA PHE A 44 -0.55 2.48 -0.19
C PHE A 44 -0.38 3.68 0.74
N GLY A 45 -1.38 4.00 1.54
CA GLY A 45 -1.29 5.09 2.53
C GLY A 45 -0.40 4.78 3.74
N ARG A 46 0.01 3.52 3.93
CA ARG A 46 0.82 3.07 5.07
C ARG A 46 2.28 2.83 4.67
N VAL A 47 2.54 2.61 3.39
CA VAL A 47 3.89 2.62 2.83
C VAL A 47 4.47 4.04 2.90
N PRO A 48 5.69 4.23 3.42
CA PRO A 48 6.37 5.52 3.42
C PRO A 48 6.44 6.13 2.01
N GLY A 49 6.00 7.37 1.85
CA GLY A 49 6.00 8.06 0.55
C GLY A 49 4.88 7.64 -0.41
N GLY A 50 4.03 6.68 -0.03
CA GLY A 50 2.83 6.35 -0.77
C GLY A 50 1.83 7.50 -0.74
N ARG A 51 1.63 8.15 -1.89
CA ARG A 51 0.59 9.17 -2.08
C ARG A 51 -0.42 8.62 -3.08
N SER A 52 -1.70 8.66 -2.75
CA SER A 52 -2.74 8.45 -3.75
C SER A 52 -2.57 9.52 -4.83
N ALA A 53 -2.21 9.12 -6.03
CA ALA A 53 -2.19 10.04 -7.17
C ALA A 53 -3.64 10.50 -7.38
N GLY A 54 -3.96 11.72 -6.92
CA GLY A 54 -5.12 12.44 -7.41
C GLY A 54 -4.92 12.62 -8.91
N TYR A 55 -5.96 12.26 -9.69
CA TYR A 55 -6.13 12.52 -11.12
C TYR A 55 -4.89 13.00 -11.87
N TRP A 56 -4.30 12.11 -12.67
CA TRP A 56 -3.31 12.47 -13.70
C TRP A 56 -3.96 13.50 -14.64
N PRO A 57 -3.54 14.78 -14.64
CA PRO A 57 -4.04 15.71 -15.64
C PRO A 57 -3.51 15.22 -16.98
N SER A 58 -4.42 15.03 -17.92
CA SER A 58 -4.14 14.71 -19.31
C SER A 58 -3.00 15.59 -19.84
N ALA A 59 -1.88 14.95 -20.15
CA ALA A 59 -1.03 15.39 -21.24
C ALA A 59 -1.59 14.77 -22.52
#